data_AF-A0A535LHG0-F1
#
_entry.id   AF-A0A535LHG0-F1
#
_cell.length_a   1.000
_cell.length_b   1.000
_cell.length_c   1.000
_cell.angle_alpha   90.00
_cell.angle_beta   90.00
_cell.angle_gamma   90.00
#
_symmetry.space_group_name_H-M   'P 1'
#
loop_
_entity.id
_entity.type
_entity.pdbx_description
1 polymer ?
#
loop_
_entity_poly.entity_id
_entity_poly.type
_entity_poly.pdbx_seq_one_letter_code
_entity_poly.pdbx_strand_id
1 'polypeptide(L)'
;MGKRPSATLIGAFVVGAVTLAVTAIVTFGSGQFFRHTQRFVLYFSGSLNGLEKGAPVKFRGVPIGSVKEIRLRIPGQHEDETR
;
A
#
# COMPACT_ATOMS: atom_id res chain seq x y z
N MET A 1 14.35 12.42 54.29
CA MET A 1 15.32 11.86 53.32
C MET A 1 14.80 12.10 51.90
N GLY A 2 15.25 13.17 51.23
CA GLY A 2 14.71 13.57 49.92
C GLY A 2 15.28 12.71 48.78
N LYS A 3 14.46 11.86 48.16
CA LYS A 3 14.83 11.16 46.91
C LYS A 3 14.94 12.20 45.80
N ARG A 4 16.17 12.51 45.39
CA ARG A 4 16.45 13.39 44.26
C ARG A 4 15.84 12.76 42.99
N PRO A 5 15.04 13.49 42.20
CA PRO A 5 14.50 12.94 40.96
C PRO A 5 15.65 12.56 40.02
N SER A 6 15.75 11.29 39.65
CA SER A 6 16.84 10.77 38.82
C SER A 6 16.53 11.00 37.34
N ALA A 7 17.41 11.72 36.65
CA ALA A 7 17.29 12.02 35.22
C ALA A 7 17.21 10.74 34.36
N THR A 8 17.84 9.65 34.81
CA THR A 8 17.78 8.33 34.17
C THR A 8 16.37 7.76 34.11
N LEU A 9 15.54 7.97 35.14
CA LEU A 9 14.17 7.46 35.17
C LEU A 9 13.28 8.16 34.14
N ILE A 10 13.50 9.47 33.98
CA ILE A 10 12.82 10.30 32.98
C ILE A 10 13.25 9.87 31.58
N GLY A 11 14.55 9.68 31.36
CA GLY A 11 15.08 9.19 30.07
C GLY A 11 14.51 7.82 29.68
N ALA A 12 14.48 6.86 30.62
CA ALA A 12 13.92 5.53 30.37
C ALA A 12 12.43 5.59 30.02
N PHE A 13 11.65 6.45 30.69
CA PHE A 13 10.24 6.63 30.38
C PHE A 13 10.03 7.22 28.98
N VAL A 14 10.80 8.24 28.60
CA VAL A 14 10.71 8.87 27.28
C VAL A 14 11.08 7.88 26.18
N VAL A 15 12.17 7.13 26.34
CA VAL A 15 12.57 6.09 25.39
C VAL A 15 11.47 5.04 25.26
N GLY A 16 10.94 4.54 26.38
CA GLY A 16 9.83 3.58 26.36
C GLY A 16 8.58 4.11 25.68
N ALA A 17 8.19 5.36 25.96
CA ALA A 17 7.05 6.01 25.34
C ALA A 17 7.23 6.18 23.82
N VAL A 18 8.42 6.58 23.38
CA VAL A 18 8.75 6.70 21.95
C VAL A 18 8.69 5.34 21.26
N THR A 19 9.29 4.31 21.84
CA THR A 19 9.25 2.94 21.29
C THR A 19 7.81 2.43 21.17
N LEU A 20 6.99 2.64 22.20
CA LEU A 20 5.58 2.26 22.20
C LEU A 20 4.79 3.04 21.14
N ALA A 21 5.00 4.35 21.05
CA ALA A 21 4.36 5.20 20.04
C ALA A 21 4.73 4.78 18.61
N VAL A 22 6.01 4.52 18.33
CA VAL A 22 6.45 4.02 17.01
C VAL A 22 5.79 2.69 16.69
N THR A 23 5.76 1.77 17.66
CA THR A 23 5.09 0.47 17.49
C THR A 23 3.61 0.64 17.16
N ALA A 24 2.91 1.48 17.92
CA ALA A 24 1.51 1.78 17.68
C ALA A 24 1.28 2.45 16.31
N ILE A 25 2.16 3.35 15.88
CA ILE A 25 2.06 3.98 14.55
C ILE A 25 2.29 2.96 13.44
N VAL A 26 3.24 2.03 13.59
CA VAL A 26 3.46 0.98 12.58
C VAL A 26 2.26 0.04 12.51
N THR A 27 1.69 -0.37 13.65
CA THR A 27 0.57 -1.33 13.68
C THR A 27 -0.80 -0.70 13.40
N PHE A 28 -1.04 0.54 13.82
CA PHE A 28 -2.33 1.25 13.67
C PHE A 28 -2.31 2.36 12.61
N GLY A 29 -1.18 3.03 12.38
CA GLY A 29 -1.05 4.08 11.36
C GLY A 29 -1.17 3.55 9.94
N SER A 30 -0.96 2.24 9.76
CA SER A 30 -1.24 1.50 8.54
C SER A 30 -2.71 1.06 8.44
N GLY A 31 -3.67 1.87 8.90
CA GLY A 31 -5.11 1.71 8.60
C GLY A 31 -5.46 1.65 7.09
N GLN A 32 -4.46 1.74 6.22
CA GLN A 32 -4.49 1.51 4.78
C GLN A 32 -4.12 0.08 4.34
N PHE A 33 -3.54 -0.77 5.21
CA PHE A 33 -3.27 -2.17 4.88
C PHE A 33 -4.54 -3.02 4.78
N PHE A 34 -5.68 -2.52 5.26
CA PHE A 34 -6.95 -3.26 5.34
C PHE A 34 -7.97 -2.94 4.24
N ARG A 35 -7.59 -2.21 3.18
CA ARG A 35 -8.33 -2.34 1.92
C ARG A 35 -7.77 -3.56 1.21
N HIS A 36 -8.35 -4.72 1.49
CA HIS A 36 -8.16 -5.95 0.71
C HIS A 36 -8.66 -5.73 -0.73
N THR A 37 -7.96 -4.88 -1.49
CA THR A 37 -8.26 -4.63 -2.90
C THR A 37 -7.60 -5.75 -3.68
N GLN A 38 -8.38 -6.77 -4.00
CA GLN A 38 -7.94 -7.85 -4.87
C GLN A 38 -7.63 -7.28 -6.26
N ARG A 39 -6.41 -7.49 -6.73
CA ARG A 39 -6.00 -7.06 -8.07
C ARG A 39 -6.38 -8.15 -9.06
N PHE A 40 -7.04 -7.74 -10.15
CA PHE A 40 -7.38 -8.61 -11.26
C PHE A 40 -6.65 -8.14 -12.52
N VAL A 41 -6.25 -9.09 -13.36
CA VAL A 41 -5.67 -8.83 -14.68
C VAL A 41 -6.68 -9.30 -15.71
N LEU A 42 -7.04 -8.42 -16.64
CA LEU A 42 -7.95 -8.70 -17.73
C LEU A 42 -7.19 -8.55 -19.05
N TYR A 43 -7.42 -9.49 -19.96
CA TYR A 43 -6.88 -9.44 -21.31
C TYR A 43 -7.97 -9.00 -22.27
N PHE A 44 -7.65 -8.03 -23.11
CA PHE A 44 -8.53 -7.52 -24.15
C PHE A 44 -7.86 -7.72 -25.50
N SER A 45 -8.58 -8.29 -26.47
CA SER A 45 -8.12 -8.46 -27.85
C SER A 45 -8.41 -7.24 -28.74
N GLY A 46 -9.29 -6.34 -28.28
CA GLY A 46 -9.66 -5.11 -28.98
C GLY A 46 -8.95 -3.86 -28.46
N SER A 47 -9.19 -2.74 -29.14
CA SER A 47 -8.68 -1.43 -28.73
C SER A 47 -9.33 -0.95 -27.42
N LEU A 48 -8.50 -0.43 -26.51
CA LEU A 48 -8.92 0.23 -25.27
C LEU A 48 -8.80 1.75 -25.38
N ASN A 49 -9.01 2.30 -26.59
CA ASN A 49 -8.91 3.74 -26.83
C ASN A 49 -9.84 4.52 -25.89
N GLY A 50 -9.30 5.52 -25.20
CA GLY A 50 -10.00 6.31 -24.19
C GLY A 50 -10.09 5.68 -22.79
N LEU A 51 -9.54 4.48 -22.58
CA LEU A 51 -9.40 3.92 -21.23
C LEU A 51 -8.14 4.47 -20.56
N GLU A 52 -8.33 5.16 -19.45
CA GLU A 52 -7.23 5.75 -18.70
C GLU A 52 -7.01 5.07 -17.34
N LYS A 53 -5.80 5.21 -16.81
CA LYS A 53 -5.46 4.77 -15.46
C LYS A 53 -6.29 5.58 -14.45
N GLY A 54 -6.96 4.91 -13.53
CA GLY A 54 -7.90 5.52 -12.58
C GLY A 54 -9.37 5.48 -13.02
N ALA A 55 -9.67 5.11 -14.27
CA ALA A 55 -11.05 4.96 -14.73
C ALA A 55 -11.85 3.99 -13.84
N PRO A 56 -13.14 4.25 -13.55
CA PRO A 56 -13.93 3.44 -12.64
C PRO A 56 -14.28 2.09 -13.26
N VAL A 57 -13.99 1.00 -12.54
CA VAL A 57 -14.42 -0.35 -12.89
C VAL A 57 -15.81 -0.56 -12.30
N LYS A 58 -16.80 -0.86 -13.15
CA LYS A 58 -18.19 -1.07 -12.74
C LYS A 58 -18.59 -2.54 -12.84
N PHE A 59 -19.31 -3.02 -11.83
CA PHE A 59 -20.00 -4.31 -11.86
C PHE A 59 -21.49 -4.07 -11.73
N ARG A 60 -22.28 -4.52 -12.72
CA ARG A 60 -23.74 -4.28 -12.77
C ARG A 60 -24.10 -2.80 -12.61
N GLY A 61 -23.32 -1.90 -13.20
CA GLY A 61 -23.51 -0.46 -13.13
C GLY A 61 -22.94 0.22 -11.87
N VAL A 62 -22.57 -0.54 -10.83
CA VAL A 62 -22.02 0.00 -9.58
C VAL A 62 -20.49 0.08 -9.65
N PRO A 63 -19.85 1.23 -9.34
CA PRO A 63 -18.39 1.33 -9.30
C PRO A 63 -17.83 0.51 -8.13
N ILE A 64 -16.95 -0.44 -8.43
CA ILE A 64 -16.33 -1.36 -7.46
C ILE A 64 -14.83 -1.11 -7.27
N GLY A 65 -14.22 -0.29 -8.14
CA GLY A 65 -12.80 0.00 -8.07
C GLY A 65 -12.34 0.91 -9.22
N SER A 66 -11.04 0.92 -9.46
CA SER A 66 -10.43 1.72 -10.52
C SER A 66 -9.32 0.96 -11.25
N VAL A 67 -9.07 1.36 -12.50
CA VAL A 67 -7.99 0.80 -13.31
C VAL A 67 -6.64 1.18 -12.69
N LYS A 68 -5.89 0.19 -12.19
CA LYS A 68 -4.58 0.41 -11.58
C LYS A 68 -3.49 0.65 -12.62
N GLU A 69 -3.50 -0.13 -13.70
CA GLU A 69 -2.44 -0.13 -14.71
C GLU A 69 -2.94 -0.72 -16.03
N ILE A 70 -2.39 -0.22 -17.14
CA ILE A 70 -2.65 -0.71 -18.50
C ILE A 70 -1.28 -1.10 -19.08
N ARG A 71 -1.14 -2.35 -19.52
CA ARG A 71 0.07 -2.86 -20.16
C ARG A 71 -0.26 -3.43 -21.53
N LEU A 72 0.61 -3.13 -22.50
CA LEU A 72 0.57 -3.75 -23.81
C LEU A 72 1.33 -5.07 -23.75
N ARG A 73 0.68 -6.16 -24.15
CA ARG A 73 1.33 -7.46 -24.31
C ARG A 73 1.60 -7.69 -25.78
N ILE A 74 2.85 -7.50 -26.18
CA ILE A 74 3.33 -7.75 -27.55
C ILE A 74 3.99 -9.14 -27.56
N PRO A 75 3.47 -10.13 -28.31
CA PRO A 75 4.13 -11.43 -28.45
C PRO A 75 5.52 -11.23 -29.10
N GLY A 76 6.57 -11.71 -28.43
CA GLY A 76 7.97 -11.57 -28.88
C GLY A 76 8.83 -10.57 -28.10
N GLN A 77 8.28 -9.84 -27.11
CA GLN A 77 9.07 -8.90 -26.29
C GLN A 77 9.66 -9.50 -25.00
N HIS A 78 9.82 -10.82 -24.97
CA HIS A 78 10.55 -11.58 -23.95
C HIS A 78 11.35 -12.69 -24.63
N GLU A 79 12.41 -12.33 -25.36
CA GLU A 79 13.39 -13.30 -25.87
C GLU A 79 14.85 -12.92 -25.58
N ASP A 80 15.10 -11.85 -24.81
CA ASP A 80 16.46 -11.40 -24.49
C ASP A 80 16.56 -11.01 -23.00
N GLU A 81 16.54 -11.98 -22.10
CA GLU A 81 17.29 -11.91 -20.83
C GLU A 81 17.37 -13.30 -20.19
N THR A 82 18.16 -14.21 -20.76
CA THR A 82 18.97 -15.24 -20.07
C THR A 82 19.70 -16.07 -21.14
N ARG A 83 20.88 -15.60 -21.56
CA ARG A 83 21.98 -16.47 -21.99
C ARG A 83 23.25 -15.98 -21.31
#